data_AF-A0A5J4L1C4-F1
#
_entry.id   AF-A0A5J4L1C4-F1
#
_cell.length_a   1.000
_cell.length_b   1.000
_cell.length_c   1.000
_cell.angle_alpha   90.00
_cell.angle_beta   90.00
_cell.angle_gamma   90.00
#
_symmetry.space_group_name_H-M   'P 1'
#
loop_
_entity.id
_entity.type
_entity.pdbx_description
1 polymer ?
#
loop_
_entity_poly.entity_id
_entity_poly.type
_entity_poly.pdbx_seq_one_letter_code
_entity_poly.pdbx_strand_id
1 'polypeptide(L)'
;MPNITCKKDLIEYFEEKSQRHANEGEVYVQTVNDILATLNEKDDITELKSLVRRLHREKLREIQRSDVAETRVELRKQLTIYDDFLTQIRAIPVQ
;
A
#
# COMPACT_ATOMS: atom_id res chain seq x y z
N MET A 1 13.33 1.60 10.85
CA MET A 1 11.92 1.88 10.47
C MET A 1 11.81 3.36 10.17
N PRO A 2 11.08 3.78 9.13
CA PRO A 2 10.84 5.20 8.87
C PRO A 2 10.10 5.82 10.07
N ASN A 3 10.40 7.07 10.39
CA ASN A 3 9.79 7.77 11.52
C ASN A 3 8.43 8.36 11.10
N ILE A 4 7.44 7.49 10.94
CA ILE A 4 6.08 7.87 10.51
C ILE A 4 5.30 8.32 11.75
N THR A 5 5.02 9.62 11.87
CA THR A 5 4.27 10.18 13.00
C THR A 5 2.94 10.80 12.59
N CYS A 6 2.80 11.16 11.31
CA CYS A 6 1.59 11.75 10.76
C CYS A 6 1.34 11.31 9.30
N LYS A 7 0.18 11.73 8.75
CA LYS A 7 -0.20 11.45 7.35
C LYS A 7 0.84 11.98 6.35
N LYS A 8 1.43 13.14 6.61
CA LYS A 8 2.42 13.77 5.73
C LYS A 8 3.67 12.89 5.60
N ASP A 9 4.17 12.37 6.72
CA ASP A 9 5.31 11.45 6.73
C ASP A 9 5.01 10.17 5.92
N LEU A 10 3.76 9.70 5.98
CA LEU A 10 3.31 8.54 5.20
C LEU A 10 3.28 8.83 3.70
N ILE A 11 2.83 10.02 3.29
CA ILE A 11 2.87 10.45 1.88
C ILE A 11 4.31 10.55 1.40
N GLU A 12 5.17 11.27 2.12
CA GLU A 12 6.59 11.43 1.77
C GLU A 12 7.28 10.06 1.66
N TYR A 13 6.99 9.14 2.58
CA TYR A 13 7.50 7.76 2.53
C TYR A 13 7.10 7.03 1.24
N PHE A 14 5.83 7.10 0.83
CA PHE A 14 5.37 6.43 -0.38
C PHE A 14 5.80 7.15 -1.67
N GLU A 15 6.01 8.47 -1.65
CA GLU A 15 6.59 9.24 -2.76
C GLU A 15 8.05 8.83 -3.00
N GLU A 16 8.86 8.79 -1.94
CA GLU A 16 10.23 8.28 -2.02
C GLU A 16 10.26 6.84 -2.55
N LYS A 17 9.30 6.02 -2.10
CA LYS A 17 9.19 4.62 -2.52
C LYS A 17 8.84 4.49 -4.01
N SER A 18 7.91 5.30 -4.51
CA SER A 18 7.55 5.33 -5.94
C SER A 18 8.77 5.66 -6.81
N GLN A 19 9.61 6.62 -6.37
CA GLN A 19 10.80 7.04 -7.10
C GLN A 19 11.95 6.01 -7.02
N ARG A 20 12.24 5.46 -5.84
CA ARG A 20 13.37 4.52 -5.64
C ARG A 20 13.15 3.15 -6.27
N HIS A 21 11.89 2.72 -6.34
CA HIS A 21 11.52 1.39 -6.82
C HIS A 21 10.86 1.40 -8.20
N ALA A 22 11.12 2.43 -9.02
CA ALA A 22 10.65 2.51 -10.40
C ALA A 22 11.01 1.27 -11.24
N ASN A 23 12.07 0.55 -10.86
CA ASN A 23 12.55 -0.66 -11.53
C ASN A 23 11.92 -1.98 -11.02
N GLU A 24 11.05 -1.95 -9.99
CA GLU A 24 10.41 -3.17 -9.44
C GLU A 24 9.21 -3.69 -10.28
N GLY A 25 8.93 -3.00 -11.38
CA GLY A 25 7.90 -3.38 -12.35
C GLY A 25 6.64 -2.52 -12.23
N GLU A 26 5.92 -2.43 -13.34
CA GLU A 26 4.77 -1.55 -13.53
C GLU A 26 3.68 -1.73 -12.46
N VAL A 27 3.37 -2.98 -12.12
CA VAL A 27 2.34 -3.33 -11.12
C VAL A 27 2.67 -2.77 -9.73
N TYR A 28 3.93 -2.84 -9.34
CA TYR A 28 4.38 -2.33 -8.05
C TYR A 28 4.22 -0.80 -7.99
N VAL A 29 4.78 -0.12 -8.99
CA VAL A 29 4.76 1.36 -9.08
C VAL A 29 3.33 1.88 -9.16
N GLN A 30 2.48 1.24 -9.97
CA GLN A 30 1.07 1.60 -10.05
C GLN A 30 0.37 1.45 -8.70
N THR A 31 0.62 0.36 -7.97
CA THR A 31 -0.01 0.15 -6.65
C THR A 31 0.45 1.20 -5.62
N VAL A 32 1.73 1.59 -5.66
CA VAL A 32 2.24 2.69 -4.82
C VAL A 32 1.55 4.01 -5.18
N ASN A 33 1.39 4.30 -6.46
CA ASN A 33 0.72 5.51 -6.93
C ASN A 33 -0.78 5.52 -6.55
N ASP A 34 -1.46 4.39 -6.60
CA ASP A 34 -2.86 4.27 -6.16
C ASP A 34 -2.99 4.56 -4.66
N ILE A 35 -2.03 4.10 -3.84
CA ILE A 35 -1.95 4.43 -2.41
C ILE A 35 -1.70 5.92 -2.21
N LEU A 36 -0.80 6.53 -2.98
CA LEU A 36 -0.54 7.97 -2.93
C LEU A 36 -1.77 8.79 -3.31
N ALA A 37 -2.49 8.41 -4.36
CA ALA A 37 -3.75 9.05 -4.75
C ALA A 37 -4.77 8.96 -3.62
N THR A 38 -4.93 7.76 -3.03
CA THR A 38 -5.84 7.54 -1.90
C THR A 38 -5.48 8.39 -0.69
N LEU A 39 -4.18 8.51 -0.37
CA LEU A 39 -3.69 9.37 0.71
C LEU A 39 -3.97 10.85 0.42
N ASN A 40 -3.83 11.31 -0.82
CA ASN A 40 -4.11 12.70 -1.17
C ASN A 40 -5.62 13.02 -1.17
N GLU A 41 -6.48 12.06 -1.50
CA GLU A 41 -7.93 12.24 -1.55
C GLU A 41 -8.63 12.16 -0.19
N LYS A 42 -8.09 11.40 0.77
CA LYS A 42 -8.74 11.13 2.06
C LYS A 42 -7.91 11.58 3.24
N ASP A 43 -8.50 12.35 4.15
CA ASP A 43 -7.82 12.86 5.35
C ASP A 43 -7.90 11.94 6.57
N ASP A 44 -8.97 11.16 6.68
CA ASP A 44 -9.19 10.30 7.85
C ASP A 44 -8.30 9.04 7.81
N ILE A 45 -7.37 8.97 8.76
CA ILE A 45 -6.45 7.83 8.96
C ILE A 45 -7.18 6.51 9.25
N THR A 46 -8.29 6.56 9.98
CA THR A 46 -9.12 5.38 10.30
C THR A 46 -9.84 4.86 9.06
N GLU A 47 -10.37 5.76 8.22
CA GLU A 47 -10.95 5.38 6.93
C GLU A 47 -9.88 4.78 6.01
N LEU A 48 -8.74 5.44 5.88
CA LEU A 48 -7.60 4.97 5.08
C LEU A 48 -7.16 3.56 5.50
N LYS A 49 -6.98 3.33 6.79
CA LYS A 49 -6.63 2.02 7.35
C LYS A 49 -7.69 0.96 7.04
N SER A 50 -8.97 1.32 7.12
CA SER A 50 -10.08 0.41 6.84
C SER A 50 -10.18 0.06 5.37
N LEU A 51 -9.98 1.05 4.49
CA LEU A 51 -9.92 0.88 3.04
C LEU A 51 -8.78 -0.04 2.63
N VAL A 52 -7.55 0.23 3.08
CA VAL A 52 -6.39 -0.61 2.69
C VAL A 52 -6.51 -2.01 3.29
N ARG A 53 -7.08 -2.18 4.49
CA ARG A 53 -7.41 -3.53 5.03
C ARG A 53 -8.39 -4.29 4.15
N ARG A 54 -9.37 -3.61 3.54
CA ARG A 54 -10.31 -4.25 2.62
C ARG A 54 -9.60 -4.68 1.33
N LEU A 55 -8.83 -3.78 0.71
CA LEU A 55 -8.05 -4.07 -0.50
C LEU A 55 -7.08 -5.23 -0.27
N HIS A 56 -6.39 -5.25 0.87
CA HIS A 56 -5.51 -6.35 1.26
C HIS A 56 -6.25 -7.70 1.31
N ARG A 57 -7.43 -7.75 1.95
CA ARG A 57 -8.22 -9.00 2.01
C ARG A 57 -8.76 -9.43 0.65
N GLU A 58 -9.17 -8.48 -0.19
CA GLU A 58 -9.60 -8.77 -1.57
C GLU A 58 -8.43 -9.36 -2.36
N LYS A 59 -7.25 -8.76 -2.26
CA LYS A 59 -6.04 -9.22 -2.93
C LYS A 59 -5.61 -10.63 -2.46
N LEU A 60 -5.72 -10.93 -1.16
CA LEU A 60 -5.51 -12.29 -0.65
C LEU A 60 -6.46 -13.31 -1.30
N ARG A 61 -7.74 -12.97 -1.45
CA ARG A 61 -8.72 -13.86 -2.09
C ARG A 61 -8.41 -14.06 -3.58
N GLU A 62 -7.99 -13.01 -4.27
CA GLU A 62 -7.55 -13.11 -5.68
C GLU A 62 -6.34 -14.03 -5.83
N ILE A 63 -5.34 -13.90 -4.97
CA ILE A 63 -4.16 -14.79 -4.95
C ILE A 63 -4.58 -16.26 -4.75
N GLN A 64 -5.50 -16.52 -3.82
CA GLN A 64 -5.99 -17.87 -3.53
C GLN A 64 -6.80 -18.48 -4.67
N ARG A 65 -7.47 -17.65 -5.48
CA ARG A 65 -8.30 -18.08 -6.63
C ARG A 65 -7.52 -18.13 -7.94
N SER A 66 -6.29 -17.64 -7.96
CA SER A 66 -5.49 -17.59 -9.18
C SER A 66 -4.68 -18.87 -9.36
N ASP A 67 -4.95 -19.60 -10.44
CA ASP A 67 -4.24 -20.84 -10.77
C ASP A 67 -2.92 -20.57 -11.52
N VAL A 68 -2.76 -19.38 -12.10
CA VAL A 68 -1.58 -18.96 -12.86
C VAL A 68 -0.49 -18.45 -11.93
N ALA A 69 0.71 -19.04 -12.01
CA ALA A 69 1.81 -18.73 -11.11
C ALA A 69 2.32 -17.29 -11.28
N GLU A 70 2.48 -16.82 -12.51
CA GLU A 70 2.93 -15.46 -12.82
C GLU A 70 1.94 -14.41 -12.25
N THR A 71 0.64 -14.64 -12.42
CA THR A 71 -0.40 -13.76 -11.87
C THR A 71 -0.32 -13.72 -10.34
N ARG A 72 -0.11 -14.86 -9.67
CA ARG A 72 0.08 -14.87 -8.20
C ARG A 72 1.31 -14.07 -7.75
N VAL A 73 2.40 -14.07 -8.53
CA VAL A 73 3.59 -13.28 -8.23
C VAL A 73 3.28 -11.79 -8.29
N GLU A 74 2.62 -11.32 -9.35
CA GLU A 74 2.25 -9.91 -9.49
C GLU A 74 1.26 -9.46 -8.40
N LEU A 75 0.25 -10.28 -8.10
CA LEU A 75 -0.70 -9.98 -7.02
C LEU A 75 -0.02 -9.91 -5.63
N ARG A 76 1.02 -10.72 -5.39
CA ARG A 76 1.80 -10.67 -4.14
C ARG A 76 2.64 -9.39 -4.03
N LYS A 77 3.14 -8.84 -5.14
CA LYS A 77 3.79 -7.53 -5.15
C LYS A 77 2.82 -6.44 -4.68
N GLN A 78 1.59 -6.44 -5.20
CA GLN A 78 0.54 -5.51 -4.75
C GLN A 78 0.24 -5.70 -3.25
N LEU A 79 0.11 -6.94 -2.80
CA LEU A 79 -0.16 -7.27 -1.40
C LEU A 79 0.92 -6.71 -0.46
N THR A 80 2.18 -6.77 -0.89
CA THR A 80 3.33 -6.28 -0.10
C THR A 80 3.25 -4.77 0.14
N ILE A 81 2.75 -4.00 -0.83
CA ILE A 81 2.51 -2.56 -0.67
C ILE A 81 1.42 -2.30 0.37
N TYR A 82 0.33 -3.07 0.34
CA TYR A 82 -0.74 -2.94 1.32
C TYR A 82 -0.29 -3.33 2.73
N ASP A 83 0.49 -4.40 2.87
CA ASP A 83 1.07 -4.81 4.16
C ASP A 83 1.99 -3.73 4.73
N ASP A 84 2.84 -3.14 3.90
CA ASP A 84 3.73 -2.07 4.29
C ASP A 84 2.95 -0.83 4.71
N PHE A 85 1.95 -0.40 3.93
CA PHE A 85 1.05 0.69 4.32
C PHE A 85 0.42 0.44 5.70
N LEU A 86 -0.14 -0.76 5.89
CA LEU A 86 -0.78 -1.16 7.15
C LEU A 86 0.19 -1.28 8.30
N THR A 87 1.48 -1.43 8.03
CA THR A 87 2.56 -1.43 9.03
C THR A 87 2.93 0.00 9.41
N GLN A 88 3.18 0.86 8.43
CA GLN A 88 3.56 2.26 8.67
C GLN A 88 2.45 3.05 9.35
N ILE A 89 1.20 2.89 8.90
CA ILE A 89 0.05 3.64 9.47
C ILE A 89 -0.24 3.31 10.94
N ARG A 90 0.27 2.19 11.48
CA ARG A 90 0.13 1.86 12.92
C ARG A 90 0.92 2.79 13.81
N ALA A 91 1.96 3.43 13.29
CA ALA A 91 2.78 4.38 14.03
C ALA A 91 2.10 5.75 14.18
N ILE A 92 1.08 6.04 13.37
CA ILE A 92 0.30 7.27 13.47
C ILE A 92 -0.70 7.14 14.63
N PRO A 93 -0.61 7.99 15.68
CA PRO A 93 -1.57 7.97 16.76
C PRO A 93 -2.94 8.41 16.23
N VAL A 94 -3.94 7.57 16.45
CA VAL A 94 -5.34 7.91 16.14
C VAL A 94 -5.84 8.73 17.32
N GLN A 95 -6.01 10.03 17.13
CA GLN A 95 -6.62 10.92 18.12
C GLN A 95 -8.13 10.77 18.12
#